data_AF-A0A258K700-F1
#
_entry.id   AF-A0A258K700-F1
#
_cell.length_a   1.000
_cell.length_b   1.000
_cell.length_c   1.000
_cell.angle_alpha   90.00
_cell.angle_beta   90.00
_cell.angle_gamma   90.00
#
_symmetry.space_group_name_H-M   'P 1'
#
loop_
_entity.id
_entity.type
_entity.pdbx_description
1 polymer ?
#
loop_
_entity_poly.entity_id
_entity_poly.type
_entity_poly.pdbx_seq_one_letter_code
_entity_poly.pdbx_strand_id
1 'polypeptide(L)'
;AGARDTETARYLDEARKRLQAGVLIERNAVQRTIKIYDDAFEDLIENGKPQAFREFLLRAPDMFLSLGEKVGVISHIASYWRYRFPEGRIPTAHVDEAIDIFQDFEGGLSVNLTS
;
A
#
# COMPACT_ATOMS: atom_id res chain seq x y z
N ALA A 1 33.53 -0.77 17.12
CA ALA A 1 32.15 -0.70 16.59
C ALA A 1 31.95 0.72 16.09
N GLY A 2 31.53 0.94 14.83
CA GLY A 2 31.46 2.30 14.27
C GLY A 2 31.13 2.35 12.78
N ALA A 3 31.88 1.63 11.95
CA ALA A 3 31.59 1.56 10.51
C ALA A 3 30.31 0.73 10.21
N ARG A 4 30.18 -0.44 10.87
CA ARG A 4 29.04 -1.34 10.72
C ARG A 4 27.72 -0.71 11.19
N ASP A 5 27.74 0.00 12.33
CA ASP A 5 26.54 0.68 12.85
C ASP A 5 26.10 1.84 11.95
N THR A 6 27.05 2.53 11.31
CA THR A 6 26.76 3.61 10.35
C THR A 6 26.15 3.06 9.06
N GLU A 7 26.66 1.94 8.55
CA GLU A 7 26.12 1.28 7.37
C GLU A 7 24.70 0.76 7.60
N THR A 8 24.46 0.13 8.76
CA THR A 8 23.14 -0.36 9.13
C THR A 8 22.13 0.76 9.33
N ALA A 9 22.54 1.86 9.98
CA ALA A 9 21.69 3.05 10.13
C ALA A 9 21.30 3.65 8.77
N ARG A 10 22.26 3.72 7.83
CA ARG A 10 22.01 4.19 6.45
C ARG A 10 21.03 3.27 5.72
N TYR A 11 21.21 1.95 5.84
CA TYR A 11 20.30 0.98 5.23
C TYR A 11 18.85 1.17 5.73
N LEU A 12 18.67 1.32 7.05
CA LEU A 12 17.35 1.52 7.65
C LEU A 12 16.70 2.84 7.21
N ASP A 13 17.47 3.93 7.08
CA ASP A 13 16.92 5.19 6.58
C ASP A 13 16.46 5.09 5.11
N GLU A 14 17.24 4.41 4.26
CA GLU A 14 16.87 4.19 2.87
C GLU A 14 15.66 3.25 2.73
N ALA A 15 15.60 2.17 3.53
CA ALA A 15 14.44 1.28 3.58
C ALA A 15 13.18 2.03 4.02
N ARG A 16 13.29 2.87 5.06
CA ARG A 16 12.18 3.74 5.49
C ARG A 16 11.67 4.63 4.36
N LYS A 17 12.55 5.27 3.58
CA LYS A 17 12.17 6.12 2.43
C LYS A 17 11.44 5.30 1.35
N ARG A 18 11.95 4.12 1.01
CA ARG A 18 11.33 3.23 0.03
C ARG A 18 9.96 2.76 0.48
N LEU A 19 9.81 2.39 1.76
CA LEU A 19 8.52 2.04 2.34
C LEU A 19 7.51 3.18 2.27
N GLN A 20 7.91 4.40 2.65
CA GLN A 20 7.05 5.58 2.57
C GLN A 20 6.59 5.85 1.13
N ALA A 21 7.52 5.75 0.17
CA ALA A 21 7.20 5.90 -1.24
C ALA A 21 6.26 4.80 -1.75
N GLY A 22 6.53 3.54 -1.43
CA GLY A 22 5.70 2.40 -1.84
C GLY A 22 4.28 2.49 -1.30
N VAL A 23 4.11 2.79 -0.01
CA VAL A 23 2.78 2.99 0.60
C VAL A 23 2.03 4.14 -0.08
N LEU A 24 2.71 5.24 -0.41
CA LEU A 24 2.09 6.36 -1.11
C LEU A 24 1.66 5.99 -2.54
N ILE A 25 2.48 5.22 -3.26
CA ILE A 25 2.15 4.74 -4.61
C ILE A 25 0.91 3.84 -4.57
N GLU A 26 0.87 2.87 -3.65
CA GLU A 26 -0.28 1.97 -3.51
C GLU A 26 -1.54 2.71 -3.08
N ARG A 27 -1.43 3.66 -2.14
CA ARG A 27 -2.56 4.53 -1.76
C ARG A 27 -3.10 5.30 -2.96
N ASN A 28 -2.23 5.88 -3.77
CA ASN A 28 -2.63 6.62 -4.97
C ASN A 28 -3.29 5.70 -6.00
N ALA A 29 -2.82 4.46 -6.14
CA ALA A 29 -3.44 3.46 -7.02
C ALA A 29 -4.86 3.11 -6.55
N VAL A 30 -5.05 2.86 -5.26
CA VAL A 30 -6.36 2.65 -4.62
C VAL A 30 -7.31 3.83 -4.92
N GLN A 31 -6.86 5.05 -4.70
CA GLN A 31 -7.67 6.25 -4.95
C GLN A 31 -8.05 6.42 -6.42
N ARG A 32 -7.16 6.11 -7.37
CA ARG A 32 -7.47 6.13 -8.80
C ARG A 32 -8.56 5.12 -9.15
N THR A 33 -8.45 3.90 -8.64
CA THR A 33 -9.44 2.85 -8.91
C THR A 33 -10.82 3.20 -8.35
N ILE A 34 -10.89 3.76 -7.14
CA ILE A 34 -12.14 4.26 -6.56
C ILE A 34 -12.73 5.37 -7.44
N LYS A 35 -11.89 6.31 -7.91
CA LYS A 35 -12.36 7.39 -8.79
C LYS A 35 -12.95 6.86 -10.10
N ILE A 36 -12.37 5.83 -10.72
CA ILE A 36 -12.92 5.22 -11.94
C ILE A 36 -14.34 4.68 -11.69
N TYR A 37 -14.58 4.07 -10.53
CA TYR A 37 -15.91 3.63 -10.13
C TYR A 37 -16.87 4.82 -9.94
N ASP A 38 -16.44 5.83 -9.18
CA ASP A 38 -17.25 7.03 -8.91
C ASP A 38 -17.65 7.72 -10.22
N ASP A 39 -16.71 7.92 -11.15
CA ASP A 39 -16.94 8.54 -12.46
C ASP A 39 -17.95 7.72 -13.30
N ALA A 40 -17.83 6.39 -13.31
CA ALA A 40 -18.74 5.52 -14.06
C ALA A 40 -20.17 5.54 -13.47
N PHE A 41 -20.27 5.62 -12.15
CA PHE A 41 -21.55 5.73 -11.45
C PHE A 41 -22.18 7.12 -11.65
N GLU A 42 -21.41 8.19 -11.58
CA GLU A 42 -21.88 9.55 -11.84
C GLU A 42 -22.40 9.69 -13.28
N ASP A 43 -21.69 9.14 -14.27
CA ASP A 43 -22.14 9.14 -15.67
C ASP A 43 -23.45 8.35 -15.89
N LEU A 44 -23.73 7.35 -15.05
CA LEU A 44 -25.02 6.66 -15.03
C LEU A 44 -26.13 7.58 -14.51
N ILE A 45 -25.90 8.26 -13.38
CA ILE A 45 -26.90 9.06 -12.67
C ILE A 45 -27.21 10.36 -13.42
N GLU A 46 -26.17 11.07 -13.87
CA GLU A 46 -26.32 12.40 -14.47
C GLU A 46 -26.65 12.35 -15.96
N ASN A 47 -25.99 11.46 -16.70
CA ASN A 47 -26.11 11.39 -18.16
C ASN A 47 -26.99 10.24 -18.66
N GLY A 48 -27.52 9.41 -17.74
CA GLY A 48 -28.45 8.33 -18.08
C GLY A 48 -27.84 7.31 -19.04
N LYS A 49 -26.57 6.93 -18.84
CA LYS A 49 -25.83 5.99 -19.73
C LYS A 49 -25.73 4.56 -19.15
N PRO A 50 -26.83 3.77 -19.11
CA PRO A 50 -26.82 2.42 -18.55
C PRO A 50 -25.92 1.45 -19.34
N GLN A 51 -25.75 1.68 -20.65
CA GLN A 51 -24.90 0.82 -21.48
C GLN A 51 -23.42 0.95 -21.12
N ALA A 52 -22.93 2.18 -20.93
CA ALA A 52 -21.55 2.44 -20.52
C ALA A 52 -21.27 1.89 -19.11
N PHE A 53 -22.23 2.05 -18.18
CA PHE A 53 -22.11 1.49 -16.84
C PHE A 53 -22.11 -0.05 -16.86
N ARG A 54 -22.92 -0.68 -17.71
CA ARG A 54 -22.88 -2.14 -17.91
C ARG A 54 -21.52 -2.61 -18.43
N GLU A 55 -20.95 -1.92 -19.40
CA GLU A 55 -19.60 -2.22 -19.93
C GLU A 55 -18.50 -2.01 -18.89
N PHE A 56 -18.66 -1.04 -18.00
CA PHE A 56 -17.82 -0.89 -16.82
C PHE A 56 -17.96 -2.10 -15.89
N LEU A 57 -19.18 -2.50 -15.50
CA LEU A 57 -19.41 -3.63 -14.60
C LEU A 57 -18.86 -4.96 -15.14
N LEU A 58 -18.87 -5.16 -16.46
CA LEU A 58 -18.28 -6.36 -17.08
C LEU A 58 -16.75 -6.41 -16.96
N ARG A 59 -16.07 -5.26 -16.84
CA ARG A 59 -14.62 -5.14 -16.66
C ARG A 59 -14.20 -4.90 -15.21
N ALA A 60 -15.15 -4.57 -14.34
CA ALA A 60 -14.91 -4.24 -12.96
C ALA A 60 -14.33 -5.37 -12.09
N PRO A 61 -14.57 -6.68 -12.33
CA PRO A 61 -14.03 -7.74 -11.48
C PRO A 61 -12.51 -7.69 -11.32
N ASP A 62 -11.77 -7.57 -12.42
CA ASP A 62 -10.30 -7.51 -12.39
C ASP A 62 -9.80 -6.26 -11.66
N MET A 63 -10.49 -5.13 -11.90
CA MET A 63 -10.20 -3.86 -11.25
C MET A 63 -10.39 -3.93 -9.72
N PHE A 64 -11.48 -4.56 -9.26
CA PHE A 64 -11.76 -4.73 -7.84
C PHE A 64 -10.87 -5.77 -7.17
N LEU A 65 -10.46 -6.82 -7.89
CA LEU A 65 -9.47 -7.77 -7.39
C LEU A 65 -8.15 -7.06 -7.08
N SER A 66 -7.62 -6.31 -8.06
CA SER A 66 -6.41 -5.52 -7.88
C SER A 66 -6.56 -4.48 -6.76
N LEU A 67 -7.71 -3.80 -6.67
CA LEU A 67 -8.00 -2.89 -5.56
C LEU A 67 -7.91 -3.60 -4.20
N GLY A 68 -8.52 -4.79 -4.08
CA GLY A 68 -8.53 -5.58 -2.85
C GLY A 68 -7.14 -5.99 -2.40
N GLU A 69 -6.29 -6.42 -3.33
CA GLU A 69 -4.89 -6.79 -3.06
C GLU A 69 -4.10 -5.60 -2.51
N LYS A 70 -4.21 -4.44 -3.16
CA LYS A 70 -3.53 -3.20 -2.76
C LYS A 70 -3.96 -2.69 -1.39
N VAL A 71 -5.28 -2.70 -1.14
CA VAL A 71 -5.83 -2.38 0.18
C VAL A 71 -5.37 -3.39 1.24
N GLY A 72 -5.32 -4.67 0.89
CA GLY A 72 -4.86 -5.75 1.76
C GLY A 72 -3.43 -5.52 2.27
N VAL A 73 -2.50 -5.15 1.40
CA VAL A 73 -1.10 -4.89 1.80
C VAL A 73 -0.99 -3.67 2.70
N ILE A 74 -1.65 -2.55 2.36
CA ILE A 74 -1.63 -1.35 3.23
C ILE A 74 -2.23 -1.68 4.60
N SER A 75 -3.35 -2.42 4.63
CA SER A 75 -4.02 -2.84 5.86
C SER A 75 -3.12 -3.76 6.70
N HIS A 76 -2.43 -4.71 6.06
CA HIS A 76 -1.48 -5.60 6.71
C HIS A 76 -0.35 -4.83 7.40
N ILE A 77 0.33 -3.94 6.67
CA ILE A 77 1.41 -3.08 7.19
C ILE A 77 0.91 -2.26 8.39
N ALA A 78 -0.23 -1.58 8.23
CA ALA A 78 -0.77 -0.70 9.26
C ALA A 78 -1.25 -1.46 10.51
N SER A 79 -1.76 -2.68 10.34
CA SER A 79 -2.24 -3.54 11.43
C SER A 79 -1.07 -4.16 12.18
N TYR A 80 -0.07 -4.68 11.46
CA TYR A 80 1.15 -5.21 12.06
C TYR A 80 1.88 -4.12 12.85
N TRP A 81 2.04 -2.92 12.27
CA TRP A 81 2.72 -1.82 12.94
C TRP A 81 2.06 -1.44 14.26
N ARG A 82 0.72 -1.29 14.28
CA ARG A 82 -0.03 -1.00 15.52
C ARG A 82 0.03 -2.12 16.55
N TYR A 83 0.03 -3.37 16.09
CA TYR A 83 0.20 -4.53 16.98
C TYR A 83 1.58 -4.56 17.62
N ARG A 84 2.65 -4.36 16.83
CA ARG A 84 4.04 -4.44 17.30
C ARG A 84 4.47 -3.19 18.08
N PHE A 85 3.97 -2.02 17.70
CA PHE A 85 4.29 -0.72 18.28
C PHE A 85 3.00 0.00 18.69
N PRO A 86 2.39 -0.38 19.83
CA PRO A 86 1.14 0.21 20.27
C PRO A 86 1.30 1.70 20.62
N GLU A 87 0.21 2.45 20.43
CA GLU A 87 0.18 3.89 20.68
C GLU A 87 0.51 4.22 22.16
N GLY A 88 1.10 5.40 22.37
CA GLY A 88 1.49 5.87 23.71
C GLY A 88 2.82 5.30 24.22
N ARG A 89 3.53 4.48 23.43
CA ARG A 89 4.89 4.01 23.73
C ARG A 89 5.87 4.45 22.64
N ILE A 90 7.12 4.67 23.02
CA ILE A 90 8.21 4.91 22.08
C ILE A 90 8.46 3.61 21.31
N PRO A 91 8.39 3.58 19.97
CA PRO A 91 8.70 2.38 19.19
C PRO A 91 10.16 1.98 19.39
N THR A 92 10.40 0.80 19.96
CA THR A 92 11.73 0.23 20.16
C THR A 92 11.79 -1.21 19.63
N ALA A 93 12.82 -1.51 18.86
CA ALA A 93 13.10 -2.83 18.29
C ALA A 93 14.62 -3.07 18.25
N HIS A 94 15.02 -4.35 18.23
CA HIS A 94 16.41 -4.67 17.91
C HIS A 94 16.68 -4.32 16.44
N VAL A 95 17.94 -4.02 16.11
CA VAL A 95 18.30 -3.62 14.75
C VAL A 95 17.95 -4.70 13.72
N ASP A 96 18.25 -5.97 14.04
CA ASP A 96 17.94 -7.10 13.15
C ASP A 96 16.43 -7.27 12.96
N GLU A 97 15.64 -7.12 14.02
CA GLU A 97 14.18 -7.15 13.95
C GLU A 97 13.62 -6.02 13.07
N ALA A 98 14.17 -4.81 13.18
CA ALA A 98 13.75 -3.68 12.35
C ALA A 98 14.07 -3.93 10.86
N ILE A 99 15.20 -4.56 10.55
CA ILE A 99 15.55 -4.96 9.19
C ILE A 99 14.54 -5.99 8.67
N ASP A 100 14.23 -7.03 9.43
CA ASP A 100 13.30 -8.08 9.03
C ASP A 100 11.89 -7.51 8.76
N ILE A 101 11.39 -6.65 9.65
CA ILE A 101 10.10 -5.98 9.47
C ILE A 101 10.09 -5.14 8.19
N PHE A 102 11.16 -4.38 7.94
CA PHE A 102 11.22 -3.50 6.77
C PHE A 102 11.32 -4.31 5.47
N GLN A 103 12.06 -5.41 5.46
CA GLN A 103 12.16 -6.29 4.30
C GLN A 103 10.82 -6.98 3.97
N ASP A 104 10.08 -7.44 4.98
CA ASP A 104 8.76 -8.01 4.79
C ASP A 104 7.78 -6.99 4.17
N PHE A 105 7.76 -5.76 4.71
CA PHE A 105 6.94 -4.69 4.16
C PHE A 105 7.35 -4.29 2.74
N GLU A 106 8.65 -4.21 2.45
CA GLU A 106 9.16 -3.93 1.11
C GLU A 106 8.77 -5.05 0.12
N GLY A 107 8.82 -6.31 0.55
CA GLY A 107 8.38 -7.47 -0.23
C GLY A 107 6.90 -7.38 -0.59
N GLY A 108 6.03 -7.08 0.38
CA GLY A 108 4.60 -6.91 0.17
C GLY A 108 4.26 -5.77 -0.80
N LEU A 109 4.98 -4.66 -0.74
CA LEU A 109 4.78 -3.53 -1.66
C LEU A 109 5.36 -3.81 -3.06
N SER A 110 6.49 -4.50 -3.17
CA SER A 110 7.18 -4.76 -4.45
C SER A 110 6.42 -5.74 -5.35
N VAL A 111 5.84 -6.80 -4.77
CA VAL A 111 5.01 -7.77 -5.53
C VAL A 111 3.85 -7.06 -6.27
N ASN A 112 3.32 -5.99 -5.69
CA ASN A 112 2.19 -5.22 -6.23
C ASN A 112 2.59 -4.11 -7.22
N LEU A 113 3.88 -3.77 -7.30
CA LEU A 113 4.42 -2.80 -8.25
C LEU A 113 4.79 -3.45 -9.60
N THR A 114 5.05 -4.75 -9.62
CA THR A 114 5.38 -5.54 -10.83
C THR A 114 4.21 -6.31 -11.43
N SER A 115 3.07 -6.35 -10.73
CA SER A 115 1.82 -6.97 -11.20
C SER A 115 0.88 -5.92 -11.78
#